data_AF-A0A8C1QQY7-F1
#
_entry.id   AF-A0A8C1QQY7-F1
#
_cell.length_a   1.000
_cell.length_b   1.000
_cell.length_c   1.000
_cell.angle_alpha   90.00
_cell.angle_beta   90.00
_cell.angle_gamma   90.00
#
_symmetry.space_group_name_H-M   'P 1'
#
loop_
_entity.id
_entity.type
_entity.pdbx_description
1 polymer ?
#
loop_
_entity_poly.entity_id
_entity_poly.type
_entity_poly.pdbx_seq_one_letter_code
_entity_poly.pdbx_strand_id
1 'polypeptide(L)'
;MWQKDLKPMLVVRYPGSSGSQHVQQHIKSTLGSMNAGWEVTEDAFYAHTPYGQFPFTNIIATLNPAAKRQLVLACHFDSKYYPPQWDGREFLGATDSAVPCSMILELARAQDDELKTLKDSGSDLSLQLFFFDGEEALYQWTSEDSLYGSRHLAHKMATTAHPPEATNTSQLDGIDLFVLLDLIGGPNPRFGNQFSSTTRWLSRLQNIERRLHALGHLKNHPNEVQYFWPGLHVGLILDDHVPFLNQGVRILHLISTPFPAVWHTFDDNEENLDRTSINNLNKILQVFVLEYLNKKSPSPIAEGS
;
A
#
# COMPACT_ATOMS: atom_id res chain seq x y z
N MET A 1 1.41 -15.97 0.82
CA MET A 1 0.36 -15.16 1.46
C MET A 1 -0.26 -15.77 2.72
N TRP A 2 -1.36 -16.55 2.69
CA TRP A 2 -2.22 -16.71 3.89
C TRP A 2 -1.52 -17.15 5.19
N GLN A 3 -0.81 -18.29 5.16
CA GLN A 3 -0.15 -18.81 6.36
C GLN A 3 1.16 -18.06 6.69
N LYS A 4 1.82 -17.52 5.67
CA LYS A 4 3.17 -16.95 5.80
C LYS A 4 3.15 -15.47 6.16
N ASP A 5 2.20 -14.72 5.61
CA ASP A 5 2.17 -13.26 5.64
C ASP A 5 0.94 -12.75 6.40
N LEU A 6 -0.26 -13.31 6.14
CA LEU A 6 -1.50 -12.81 6.74
C LEU A 6 -1.69 -13.25 8.19
N LYS A 7 -1.52 -14.54 8.49
CA LYS A 7 -1.67 -15.07 9.85
C LYS A 7 -0.81 -14.31 10.89
N PRO A 8 0.48 -14.00 10.62
CA PRO A 8 1.29 -13.18 11.53
C PRO A 8 0.80 -11.73 11.73
N MET A 9 0.06 -11.17 10.76
CA MET A 9 -0.48 -9.81 10.84
C MET A 9 -1.80 -9.72 11.61
N LEU A 10 -2.54 -10.82 11.73
CA LEU A 10 -3.84 -10.90 12.41
C LEU A 10 -3.67 -10.93 13.95
N VAL A 11 -3.07 -9.88 14.47
CA VAL A 11 -2.87 -9.60 15.90
C VAL A 11 -3.22 -8.14 16.17
N VAL A 12 -3.55 -7.79 17.42
CA VAL A 12 -3.70 -6.40 17.84
C VAL A 12 -2.36 -5.69 17.69
N ARG A 13 -2.32 -4.62 16.89
CA ARG A 13 -1.07 -4.00 16.43
C ARG A 13 -1.13 -2.48 16.36
N TYR A 14 -1.86 -1.85 17.27
CA TYR A 14 -1.85 -0.38 17.42
C TYR A 14 -0.43 0.13 17.79
N PRO A 15 -0.11 1.41 17.52
CA PRO A 15 1.22 1.98 17.75
C PRO A 15 1.77 1.71 19.16
N GLY A 16 3.02 1.25 19.24
CA GLY A 16 3.71 0.94 20.49
C GLY A 16 3.34 -0.40 21.17
N SER A 17 2.33 -1.12 20.69
CA SER A 17 1.98 -2.45 21.21
C SER A 17 3.03 -3.53 20.87
N SER A 18 3.03 -4.64 21.60
CA SER A 18 3.88 -5.79 21.28
C SER A 18 3.53 -6.43 19.93
N GLY A 19 2.25 -6.40 19.53
CA GLY A 19 1.83 -6.87 18.21
C GLY A 19 2.30 -5.96 17.09
N SER A 20 2.34 -4.63 17.29
CA SER A 20 2.96 -3.71 16.33
C SER A 20 4.43 -4.05 16.11
N GLN A 21 5.21 -4.24 17.18
CA GLN A 21 6.62 -4.66 17.08
C GLN A 21 6.79 -6.02 16.39
N HIS A 22 5.90 -6.97 16.66
CA HIS A 22 5.88 -8.27 15.99
C HIS A 22 5.67 -8.13 14.48
N VAL A 23 4.66 -7.36 14.07
CA VAL A 23 4.34 -7.13 12.65
C VAL A 23 5.45 -6.37 11.95
N GLN A 24 6.04 -5.36 12.59
CA GLN A 24 7.20 -4.66 12.06
C GLN A 24 8.36 -5.63 11.77
N GLN A 25 8.68 -6.49 12.74
CA GLN A 25 9.74 -7.49 12.57
C GLN A 25 9.41 -8.51 11.49
N HIS A 26 8.14 -8.92 11.38
CA HIS A 26 7.67 -9.82 10.34
C HIS A 26 7.85 -9.21 8.94
N ILE A 27 7.43 -7.97 8.72
CA ILE A 27 7.61 -7.25 7.45
C ILE A 27 9.11 -7.15 7.09
N LYS A 28 9.93 -6.65 8.02
CA LYS A 28 11.38 -6.47 7.80
C LYS A 28 12.10 -7.77 7.47
N SER A 29 11.86 -8.82 8.27
CA SER A 29 12.50 -10.13 8.06
C SER A 29 12.07 -10.77 6.75
N THR A 30 10.79 -10.63 6.38
CA THR A 30 10.25 -11.17 5.14
C THR A 30 10.92 -10.52 3.93
N LEU A 31 10.93 -9.18 3.86
CA LEU A 31 11.56 -8.44 2.75
C LEU A 31 13.08 -8.60 2.73
N GLY A 32 13.73 -8.60 3.89
CA GLY A 32 15.19 -8.80 4.01
C GLY A 32 15.66 -10.20 3.62
N SER A 33 14.75 -11.19 3.55
CA SER A 33 15.06 -12.56 3.12
C SER A 33 14.97 -12.79 1.60
N MET A 34 14.48 -11.81 0.84
CA MET A 34 14.25 -11.93 -0.61
C MET A 34 15.53 -11.75 -1.43
N ASN A 35 15.65 -12.48 -2.54
CA ASN A 35 16.86 -12.49 -3.39
C ASN A 35 17.03 -11.21 -4.21
N ALA A 36 15.95 -10.45 -4.42
CA ALA A 36 15.97 -9.10 -4.98
C ALA A 36 16.81 -8.14 -4.13
N GLY A 37 17.01 -8.45 -2.84
CA GLY A 37 17.91 -7.72 -1.94
C GLY A 37 17.41 -6.32 -1.63
N TRP A 38 16.19 -6.22 -1.11
CA TRP A 38 15.58 -4.96 -0.71
C TRP A 38 16.40 -4.23 0.35
N GLU A 39 16.54 -2.91 0.20
CA GLU A 39 16.99 -2.06 1.30
C GLU A 39 15.80 -1.72 2.19
N VAL A 40 15.76 -2.28 3.39
CA VAL A 40 14.68 -2.08 4.36
C VAL A 40 15.16 -1.12 5.46
N THR A 41 14.47 0.00 5.60
CA THR A 41 14.79 1.06 6.56
C THR A 41 13.58 1.39 7.43
N GLU A 42 13.86 1.96 8.60
CA GLU A 42 12.87 2.42 9.56
C GLU A 42 12.87 3.94 9.61
N ASP A 43 11.67 4.52 9.57
CA ASP A 43 11.46 5.93 9.89
C ASP A 43 10.76 6.02 11.25
N ALA A 44 11.57 5.94 12.30
CA ALA A 44 11.12 5.94 13.69
C ALA A 44 11.10 7.35 14.27
N PHE A 45 9.99 7.73 14.91
CA PHE A 45 9.80 9.04 15.53
C PHE A 45 8.82 8.95 16.71
N TYR A 46 8.75 10.04 17.48
CA TYR A 46 7.76 10.20 18.55
C TYR A 46 6.81 11.34 18.18
N ALA A 47 5.52 11.14 18.44
CA ALA A 47 4.52 12.19 18.25
C ALA A 47 3.58 12.29 19.45
N HIS A 48 3.05 13.49 19.65
CA HIS A 48 2.00 13.73 20.64
C HIS A 48 0.65 13.22 20.13
N THR A 49 -0.06 12.53 20.99
CA THR A 49 -1.37 11.92 20.73
C THR A 49 -2.33 12.29 21.86
N PRO A 50 -3.65 12.03 21.72
CA PRO A 50 -4.61 12.18 22.81
C PRO A 50 -4.26 11.39 24.07
N TYR A 51 -3.43 10.35 23.96
CA TYR A 51 -2.95 9.53 25.09
C TYR A 51 -1.52 9.86 25.54
N GLY A 52 -0.94 10.96 25.05
CA GLY A 52 0.42 11.39 25.36
C GLY A 52 1.43 11.09 24.24
N GLN A 53 2.72 11.03 24.57
CA GLN A 53 3.78 10.74 23.61
C GLN A 53 3.78 9.26 23.23
N PHE A 54 3.67 8.94 21.94
CA PHE A 54 3.71 7.57 21.41
C PHE A 54 4.85 7.40 20.40
N PRO A 55 5.51 6.23 20.34
CA PRO A 55 6.43 5.89 19.28
C PRO A 55 5.68 5.42 18.03
N PHE A 56 6.17 5.83 16.87
CA PHE A 56 5.71 5.39 15.55
C PHE A 56 6.91 4.96 14.71
N THR A 57 6.76 3.97 13.84
CA THR A 57 7.84 3.50 12.96
C THR A 57 7.30 3.07 11.61
N ASN A 58 7.43 3.93 10.59
CA ASN A 58 7.16 3.50 9.22
C ASN A 58 8.25 2.54 8.76
N ILE A 59 7.88 1.54 7.96
CA ILE A 59 8.84 0.65 7.29
C ILE A 59 8.87 1.00 5.81
N ILE A 60 10.07 1.32 5.32
CA ILE A 60 10.32 1.66 3.92
C ILE A 60 11.25 0.61 3.33
N ALA A 61 10.76 -0.12 2.32
CA ALA A 61 11.59 -1.03 1.55
C ALA A 61 11.80 -0.49 0.13
N THR A 62 13.04 -0.30 -0.27
CA THR A 62 13.41 0.24 -1.58
C THR A 62 14.21 -0.80 -2.35
N LEU A 63 13.74 -1.18 -3.55
CA LEU A 63 14.40 -2.22 -4.35
C LEU A 63 15.74 -1.72 -4.91
N ASN A 64 15.72 -0.52 -5.50
CA ASN A 64 16.92 0.16 -6.00
C ASN A 64 16.92 1.62 -5.54
N PRO A 65 17.63 1.95 -4.44
CA PRO A 65 17.74 3.31 -3.92
C PRO A 65 18.38 4.30 -4.91
N ALA A 66 19.17 3.81 -5.87
CA ALA A 66 19.83 4.66 -6.87
C ALA A 66 18.90 5.04 -8.04
N ALA A 67 17.76 4.38 -8.22
CA ALA A 67 16.82 4.70 -9.28
C ALA A 67 16.11 6.04 -8.98
N LYS A 68 16.06 6.94 -9.98
CA LYS A 68 15.47 8.27 -9.79
C LYS A 68 13.96 8.21 -9.60
N ARG A 69 13.30 7.23 -10.21
CA ARG A 69 11.84 7.08 -10.19
C ARG A 69 11.43 5.80 -9.48
N GLN A 70 10.37 5.89 -8.70
CA GLN A 70 9.83 4.77 -7.92
C GLN A 70 8.33 4.65 -8.20
N LEU A 71 7.88 3.47 -8.61
CA LEU A 71 6.50 3.07 -8.34
C LEU A 71 6.42 2.79 -6.84
N VAL A 72 5.50 3.44 -6.14
CA VAL A 72 5.26 3.21 -4.72
C VAL A 72 4.00 2.37 -4.56
N LEU A 73 4.11 1.26 -3.83
CA LEU A 73 2.95 0.58 -3.23
C LEU A 73 2.94 0.87 -1.74
N ALA A 74 1.78 1.17 -1.20
CA ALA A 74 1.65 1.51 0.21
C ALA A 74 0.40 0.90 0.85
N CYS A 75 0.48 0.72 2.17
CA CYS A 75 -0.63 0.47 3.08
C CYS A 75 -0.19 0.87 4.49
N HIS A 76 -1.13 0.94 5.43
CA HIS A 76 -0.78 1.03 6.85
C HIS A 76 -0.73 -0.37 7.47
N PHE A 77 0.19 -0.59 8.41
CA PHE A 77 0.30 -1.87 9.13
C PHE A 77 -0.25 -1.80 10.54
N ASP A 78 -0.53 -0.62 11.09
CA ASP A 78 -1.17 -0.55 12.40
C ASP A 78 -2.60 -1.09 12.34
N SER A 79 -3.21 -1.23 13.52
CA SER A 79 -4.63 -1.52 13.66
C SER A 79 -5.23 -0.51 14.61
N LYS A 80 -6.46 -0.08 14.36
CA LYS A 80 -7.17 0.83 15.24
C LYS A 80 -7.15 0.39 16.70
N TYR A 81 -6.84 1.32 17.59
CA TYR A 81 -6.90 1.07 19.02
C TYR A 81 -8.36 1.02 19.49
N TYR A 82 -8.72 -0.08 20.14
CA TYR A 82 -9.92 -0.19 20.96
C TYR A 82 -9.52 -0.56 22.38
N PRO A 83 -10.10 0.09 23.42
CA PRO A 83 -9.88 -0.34 24.80
C PRO A 83 -10.26 -1.81 25.02
N PRO A 84 -9.70 -2.48 26.04
CA PRO A 84 -10.08 -3.85 26.37
C PRO A 84 -11.59 -4.02 26.52
N GLN A 85 -12.16 -4.99 25.80
CA GLN A 85 -13.58 -5.28 25.83
C GLN A 85 -13.91 -6.30 26.94
N TRP A 86 -15.11 -6.20 27.51
CA TRP A 86 -15.56 -7.10 28.58
C TRP A 86 -15.76 -8.56 28.11
N ASP A 87 -16.03 -8.75 26.82
CA ASP A 87 -16.21 -10.05 26.16
C ASP A 87 -14.89 -10.63 25.63
N GLY A 88 -13.78 -9.93 25.83
CA GLY A 88 -12.44 -10.33 25.38
C GLY A 88 -12.22 -10.23 23.88
N ARG A 89 -13.15 -9.64 23.10
CA ARG A 89 -12.92 -9.42 21.66
C ARG A 89 -11.86 -8.37 21.43
N GLU A 90 -11.05 -8.62 20.41
CA GLU A 90 -9.96 -7.78 19.99
C GLU A 90 -10.18 -7.34 18.54
N PHE A 91 -9.86 -6.08 18.24
CA PHE A 91 -9.91 -5.58 16.87
C PHE A 91 -8.64 -5.97 16.13
N LEU A 92 -8.78 -6.81 15.11
CA LEU A 92 -7.65 -7.30 14.32
C LEU A 92 -7.44 -6.51 13.03
N GLY A 93 -8.43 -5.75 12.53
CA GLY A 93 -8.30 -5.02 11.27
C GLY A 93 -7.80 -5.92 10.12
N ALA A 94 -8.54 -6.98 9.81
CA ALA A 94 -8.12 -7.95 8.80
C ALA A 94 -8.11 -7.33 7.39
N THR A 95 -9.16 -6.58 7.04
CA THR A 95 -9.21 -5.77 5.81
C THR A 95 -8.43 -4.45 5.92
N ASP A 96 -8.12 -4.05 7.17
CA ASP A 96 -7.77 -2.70 7.60
C ASP A 96 -6.50 -2.68 8.49
N SER A 97 -5.28 -2.88 7.97
CA SER A 97 -4.92 -3.25 6.59
C SER A 97 -4.01 -4.48 6.54
N ALA A 98 -4.32 -5.53 7.32
CA ALA A 98 -3.52 -6.77 7.34
C ALA A 98 -3.47 -7.48 5.97
N VAL A 99 -4.59 -7.53 5.25
CA VAL A 99 -4.65 -8.07 3.88
C VAL A 99 -3.84 -7.21 2.89
N PRO A 100 -4.00 -5.88 2.79
CA PRO A 100 -3.11 -5.02 2.01
C PRO A 100 -1.62 -5.25 2.27
N CYS A 101 -1.20 -5.27 3.54
CA CYS A 101 0.18 -5.57 3.92
C CYS A 101 0.65 -6.93 3.36
N SER A 102 -0.18 -7.95 3.53
CA SER A 102 0.10 -9.31 3.04
C SER A 102 0.15 -9.42 1.52
N MET A 103 -0.69 -8.66 0.82
CA MET A 103 -0.71 -8.61 -0.65
C MET A 103 0.58 -8.01 -1.19
N ILE A 104 1.09 -6.94 -0.56
CA ILE A 104 2.38 -6.33 -0.92
C ILE A 104 3.53 -7.32 -0.69
N LEU A 105 3.57 -7.99 0.46
CA LEU A 105 4.60 -9.00 0.75
C LEU A 105 4.53 -10.20 -0.20
N GLU A 106 3.32 -10.64 -0.58
CA GLU A 106 3.12 -11.69 -1.58
C GLU A 106 3.57 -11.27 -2.96
N LEU A 107 3.28 -10.04 -3.38
CA LEU A 107 3.72 -9.52 -4.66
C LEU A 107 5.25 -9.51 -4.75
N ALA A 108 5.93 -8.95 -3.75
CA ALA A 108 7.38 -8.88 -3.72
C ALA A 108 8.02 -10.28 -3.78
N ARG A 109 7.44 -11.27 -3.10
CA ARG A 109 7.93 -12.66 -3.12
C ARG A 109 7.62 -13.39 -4.42
N ALA A 110 6.42 -13.21 -4.96
CA ALA A 110 5.99 -13.88 -6.18
C ALA A 110 6.76 -13.38 -7.42
N GLN A 111 7.36 -12.20 -7.32
CA GLN A 111 8.12 -11.55 -8.40
C GLN A 111 9.59 -11.34 -8.04
N ASP A 112 10.11 -12.09 -7.06
CA ASP A 112 11.45 -11.87 -6.50
C ASP A 112 12.54 -11.91 -7.59
N ASP A 113 12.47 -12.89 -8.49
CA ASP A 113 13.44 -13.05 -9.59
C ASP A 113 13.31 -11.94 -10.66
N GLU A 114 12.09 -11.53 -11.02
CA GLU A 114 11.86 -10.43 -11.96
C GLU A 114 12.31 -9.09 -11.38
N LEU A 115 12.04 -8.83 -10.10
CA LEU A 115 12.45 -7.62 -9.40
C LEU A 115 13.98 -7.58 -9.24
N LYS A 116 14.61 -8.72 -8.97
CA LYS A 116 16.07 -8.85 -8.99
C LYS A 116 16.63 -8.47 -10.36
N THR A 117 16.05 -9.02 -11.43
CA THR A 117 16.48 -8.73 -12.81
C THR A 117 16.34 -7.25 -13.16
N LEU A 118 15.24 -6.60 -12.75
CA LEU A 118 15.01 -5.17 -12.93
C LEU A 118 16.05 -4.32 -12.19
N LYS A 119 16.37 -4.69 -10.95
CA LYS A 119 17.40 -4.01 -10.14
C LYS A 119 18.77 -4.13 -10.80
N ASP A 120 19.15 -5.35 -11.18
CA ASP A 120 20.45 -5.66 -11.77
C ASP A 120 20.63 -5.02 -13.16
N SER A 121 19.53 -4.70 -13.87
CA SER A 121 19.58 -3.96 -15.13
C SER A 121 19.89 -2.48 -14.98
N GLY A 122 19.92 -1.94 -13.76
CA GLY A 122 20.16 -0.52 -13.51
C GLY A 122 19.04 0.40 -14.01
N SER A 123 17.79 -0.09 -14.03
CA SER A 123 16.63 0.71 -14.45
C SER A 123 16.50 1.99 -13.61
N ASP A 124 16.21 3.11 -14.27
CA ASP A 124 15.94 4.39 -13.62
C ASP A 124 14.54 4.47 -12.99
N LEU A 125 13.70 3.47 -13.26
CA LEU A 125 12.42 3.21 -12.59
C LEU A 125 12.52 1.92 -11.78
N SER A 126 12.21 2.00 -10.49
CA SER A 126 12.20 0.85 -9.57
C SER A 126 10.90 0.79 -8.76
N LEU A 127 10.87 -0.09 -7.76
CA LEU A 127 9.74 -0.32 -6.85
C LEU A 127 10.13 0.05 -5.42
N GLN A 128 9.23 0.74 -4.74
CA GLN A 128 9.34 1.08 -3.33
C GLN A 128 8.04 0.71 -2.60
N LEU A 129 8.17 0.21 -1.38
CA LEU A 129 7.06 -0.26 -0.56
C LEU A 129 7.04 0.52 0.75
N PHE A 130 5.88 1.10 1.08
CA PHE A 130 5.65 1.78 2.35
C PHE A 130 4.65 1.00 3.20
N PHE A 131 5.03 0.76 4.45
CA PHE A 131 4.12 0.27 5.48
C PHE A 131 4.07 1.33 6.57
N PHE A 132 2.99 2.12 6.57
CA PHE A 132 2.82 3.23 7.51
C PHE A 132 2.40 2.74 8.89
N ASP A 133 2.87 3.46 9.92
CA ASP A 133 2.43 3.29 11.30
C ASP A 133 1.54 4.46 11.71
N GLY A 134 0.49 4.19 12.49
CA GLY A 134 -0.43 5.19 12.99
C GLY A 134 -1.19 5.92 11.89
N GLU A 135 -1.73 5.21 10.91
CA GLU A 135 -2.78 5.78 10.04
C GLU A 135 -4.00 6.14 10.90
N GLU A 136 -4.36 5.23 11.79
CA GLU A 136 -5.60 5.30 12.55
C GLU A 136 -5.56 6.41 13.61
N ALA A 137 -6.71 7.03 13.79
CA ALA A 137 -6.95 7.85 14.96
C ALA A 137 -6.93 6.98 16.22
N LEU A 138 -6.18 7.41 17.23
CA LEU A 138 -6.14 6.71 18.53
C LEU A 138 -7.40 7.00 19.35
N TYR A 139 -7.99 8.18 19.20
CA TYR A 139 -9.24 8.55 19.89
C TYR A 139 -10.32 9.02 18.93
N GLN A 140 -10.08 10.09 18.18
CA GLN A 140 -11.04 10.67 17.24
C GLN A 140 -10.30 11.23 16.03
N TRP A 141 -10.76 10.87 14.83
CA TRP A 141 -10.16 11.33 13.59
C TRP A 141 -10.17 12.86 13.47
N THR A 142 -8.98 13.47 13.53
CA THR A 142 -8.73 14.89 13.22
C THR A 142 -7.46 15.02 12.37
N SER A 143 -7.11 16.24 11.95
CA SER A 143 -5.83 16.50 11.26
C SER A 143 -4.58 16.20 12.11
N GLU A 144 -4.74 16.08 13.43
CA GLU A 144 -3.66 15.82 14.39
C GLU A 144 -3.70 14.40 14.97
N ASP A 145 -4.90 13.82 15.10
CA ASP A 145 -5.15 12.44 15.53
C ASP A 145 -5.58 11.56 14.35
N SER A 146 -4.65 11.43 13.39
CA SER A 146 -4.66 10.49 12.26
C SER A 146 -3.35 10.66 11.47
N LEU A 147 -3.06 9.71 10.58
CA LEU A 147 -2.03 9.85 9.55
C LEU A 147 -0.65 10.20 10.11
N TYR A 148 -0.30 9.71 11.30
CA TYR A 148 0.93 10.05 12.00
C TYR A 148 2.15 9.70 11.15
N GLY A 149 2.22 8.46 10.69
CA GLY A 149 3.30 7.92 9.88
C GLY A 149 3.44 8.62 8.54
N SER A 150 2.35 8.73 7.78
CA SER A 150 2.37 9.33 6.44
C SER A 150 2.64 10.83 6.47
N ARG A 151 2.11 11.59 7.44
CA ARG A 151 2.46 13.02 7.61
C ARG A 151 3.96 13.20 7.86
N HIS A 152 4.53 12.39 8.75
CA HIS A 152 5.96 12.45 9.04
C HIS A 152 6.81 12.09 7.82
N LEU A 153 6.50 10.96 7.16
CA LEU A 153 7.29 10.49 6.02
C LEU A 153 7.20 11.44 4.83
N ALA A 154 6.01 11.95 4.49
CA ALA A 154 5.86 12.90 3.39
C ALA A 154 6.68 14.18 3.64
N HIS A 155 6.70 14.70 4.87
CA HIS A 155 7.52 15.87 5.22
C HIS A 155 9.03 15.59 5.11
N LYS A 156 9.47 14.43 5.62
CA LYS A 156 10.87 13.99 5.51
C LYS A 156 11.29 13.83 4.05
N MET A 157 10.46 13.19 3.23
CA MET A 157 10.76 12.98 1.80
C MET A 157 10.80 14.30 1.02
N ALA A 158 9.94 15.27 1.35
CA ALA A 158 9.94 16.59 0.71
C ALA A 158 11.24 17.37 0.94
N THR A 159 11.94 17.08 2.04
CA THR A 159 13.16 17.79 2.46
C THR A 159 14.43 16.98 2.20
N THR A 160 14.30 15.74 1.70
CA THR A 160 15.43 14.87 1.38
C THR A 160 15.71 14.91 -0.12
N ALA A 161 16.90 15.34 -0.52
CA ALA A 161 17.29 15.43 -1.93
C ALA A 161 17.25 14.03 -2.61
N HIS A 162 16.72 13.97 -3.84
CA HIS A 162 16.75 12.76 -4.65
C HIS A 162 16.92 13.08 -6.15
N PRO A 163 17.91 12.49 -6.84
CA PRO A 163 19.01 11.69 -6.29
C PRO A 163 19.87 12.49 -5.28
N PRO A 164 20.72 11.87 -4.45
CA PRO A 164 21.40 12.52 -3.32
C PRO A 164 22.20 13.79 -3.65
N GLU A 165 22.62 13.96 -4.90
CA GLU A 165 23.37 15.12 -5.38
C GLU A 165 22.50 16.22 -6.02
N ALA A 166 21.19 16.01 -6.11
CA ALA A 166 20.28 16.97 -6.71
C ALA A 166 20.05 18.18 -5.79
N THR A 167 19.99 19.37 -6.37
CA THR A 167 19.78 20.64 -5.64
C THR A 167 18.36 21.17 -5.76
N ASN A 168 17.53 20.58 -6.61
CA ASN A 168 16.20 21.07 -6.97
C ASN A 168 15.11 20.00 -7.00
N THR A 169 15.43 18.75 -6.66
CA THR A 169 14.47 17.64 -6.58
C THR A 169 14.62 16.89 -5.27
N SER A 170 13.49 16.41 -4.76
CA SER A 170 13.33 15.70 -3.50
C SER A 170 12.92 14.24 -3.74
N GLN A 171 12.92 13.43 -2.68
CA GLN A 171 12.41 12.06 -2.74
C GLN A 171 10.94 12.00 -3.18
N LEU A 172 10.13 13.03 -2.90
CA LEU A 172 8.75 13.09 -3.40
C LEU A 172 8.68 13.21 -4.92
N ASP A 173 9.58 13.96 -5.54
CA ASP A 173 9.64 14.12 -7.00
C ASP A 173 10.01 12.79 -7.70
N GLY A 174 10.66 11.89 -6.97
CA GLY A 174 10.95 10.53 -7.43
C GLY A 174 9.74 9.60 -7.41
N ILE A 175 8.62 9.95 -6.74
CA ILE A 175 7.43 9.11 -6.70
C ILE A 175 6.66 9.25 -8.01
N ASP A 176 6.78 8.22 -8.84
CA ASP A 176 6.22 8.19 -10.17
C ASP A 176 4.69 7.99 -10.13
N LEU A 177 4.25 7.06 -9.28
CA LEU A 177 2.86 6.81 -8.94
C LEU A 177 2.83 6.23 -7.52
N PHE A 178 1.95 6.76 -6.69
CA PHE A 178 1.68 6.25 -5.35
C PHE A 178 0.40 5.43 -5.38
N VAL A 179 0.49 4.11 -5.19
CA VAL A 179 -0.64 3.19 -5.15
C VAL A 179 -0.91 2.79 -3.71
N LEU A 180 -1.96 3.37 -3.12
CA LEU A 180 -2.38 3.06 -1.74
C LEU A 180 -3.40 1.95 -1.75
N LEU A 181 -3.17 0.89 -0.98
CA LEU A 181 -4.10 -0.22 -0.79
C LEU A 181 -4.68 -0.12 0.61
N ASP A 182 -6.01 -0.05 0.70
CA ASP A 182 -6.73 0.01 1.98
C ASP A 182 -8.11 -0.65 1.87
N LEU A 183 -8.62 -1.17 2.99
CA LEU A 183 -9.91 -1.84 3.13
C LEU A 183 -10.17 -2.92 2.07
N ILE A 184 -9.15 -3.76 1.83
CA ILE A 184 -9.21 -4.88 0.88
C ILE A 184 -9.33 -6.18 1.67
N GLY A 185 -10.28 -7.04 1.29
CA GLY A 185 -10.35 -8.41 1.81
C GLY A 185 -11.76 -8.97 1.89
N GLY A 186 -12.76 -8.10 1.94
CA GLY A 186 -14.17 -8.50 1.81
C GLY A 186 -14.54 -9.00 0.40
N PRO A 187 -15.73 -9.61 0.24
CA PRO A 187 -16.21 -10.08 -1.05
C PRO A 187 -16.61 -8.93 -1.97
N ASN A 188 -16.29 -9.08 -3.26
CA ASN A 188 -16.73 -8.17 -4.34
C ASN A 188 -16.43 -6.67 -4.10
N PRO A 189 -15.18 -6.30 -3.72
CA PRO A 189 -14.83 -4.90 -3.54
C PRO A 189 -14.96 -4.13 -4.86
N ARG A 190 -15.22 -2.83 -4.78
CA ARG A 190 -15.29 -1.95 -5.95
C ARG A 190 -14.35 -0.78 -5.78
N PHE A 191 -13.43 -0.61 -6.71
CA PHE A 191 -12.46 0.49 -6.73
C PHE A 191 -12.90 1.51 -7.79
N GLY A 192 -13.31 2.68 -7.33
CA GLY A 192 -13.71 3.79 -8.19
C GLY A 192 -12.61 4.84 -8.36
N ASN A 193 -12.91 5.86 -9.15
CA ASN A 193 -12.01 6.95 -9.50
C ASN A 193 -12.17 8.12 -8.53
N GLN A 194 -11.15 8.35 -7.71
CA GLN A 194 -11.03 9.53 -6.84
C GLN A 194 -10.23 10.67 -7.49
N PHE A 195 -9.33 10.35 -8.42
CA PHE A 195 -8.38 11.30 -9.00
C PHE A 195 -8.32 11.18 -10.53
N SER A 196 -8.82 12.21 -11.23
CA SER A 196 -8.79 12.26 -12.70
C SER A 196 -7.37 12.14 -13.28
N SER A 197 -6.35 12.58 -12.55
CA SER A 197 -4.95 12.54 -12.98
C SER A 197 -4.38 11.11 -13.09
N THR A 198 -4.98 10.14 -12.41
CA THR A 198 -4.52 8.74 -12.37
C THR A 198 -5.54 7.74 -12.91
N THR A 199 -6.69 8.20 -13.43
CA THR A 199 -7.73 7.35 -14.05
C THR A 199 -7.18 6.39 -15.09
N ARG A 200 -6.16 6.80 -15.85
CA ARG A 200 -5.50 5.93 -16.84
C ARG A 200 -4.95 4.63 -16.21
N TRP A 201 -4.46 4.68 -14.97
CA TRP A 201 -3.92 3.53 -14.26
C TRP A 201 -5.02 2.64 -13.68
N LEU A 202 -6.12 3.24 -13.21
CA LEU A 202 -7.33 2.48 -12.85
C LEU A 202 -7.92 1.74 -14.06
N SER A 203 -7.93 2.38 -15.24
CA SER A 203 -8.30 1.71 -16.50
C SER A 203 -7.33 0.58 -16.88
N ARG A 204 -6.04 0.69 -16.56
CA ARG A 204 -5.09 -0.44 -16.75
C ARG A 204 -5.44 -1.62 -15.85
N LEU A 205 -5.79 -1.38 -14.59
CA LEU A 205 -6.24 -2.44 -13.68
C LEU A 205 -7.51 -3.13 -14.21
N GLN A 206 -8.50 -2.37 -14.69
CA GLN A 206 -9.69 -2.96 -15.34
C GLN A 206 -9.32 -3.79 -16.59
N ASN A 207 -8.39 -3.31 -17.43
CA ASN A 207 -7.97 -4.06 -18.61
C ASN A 207 -7.25 -5.37 -18.25
N ILE A 208 -6.45 -5.36 -17.18
CA ILE A 208 -5.80 -6.57 -16.64
C ILE A 208 -6.85 -7.53 -16.11
N GLU A 209 -7.82 -7.04 -15.33
CA GLU A 209 -8.96 -7.81 -14.84
C GLU A 209 -9.70 -8.51 -15.99
N ARG A 210 -10.10 -7.76 -17.03
CA ARG A 210 -10.77 -8.31 -18.23
C ARG A 210 -9.92 -9.38 -18.91
N ARG A 211 -8.60 -9.13 -19.06
CA ARG A 211 -7.68 -10.09 -19.68
C ARG A 211 -7.58 -11.38 -18.86
N LEU A 212 -7.42 -11.28 -17.54
CA LEU A 212 -7.34 -12.44 -16.66
C LEU A 212 -8.69 -13.18 -16.56
N HIS A 213 -9.82 -12.47 -16.63
CA HIS A 213 -11.15 -13.08 -16.77
C HIS A 213 -11.22 -13.91 -18.05
N ALA A 214 -10.89 -13.32 -19.21
CA ALA A 214 -11.00 -13.98 -20.52
C ALA A 214 -10.11 -15.23 -20.62
N LEU A 215 -8.96 -15.23 -19.94
CA LEU A 215 -8.05 -16.37 -19.86
C LEU A 215 -8.45 -17.42 -18.81
N GLY A 216 -9.55 -17.23 -18.08
CA GLY A 216 -10.01 -18.15 -17.03
C GLY A 216 -9.09 -18.18 -15.79
N HIS A 217 -8.32 -17.11 -15.55
CA HIS A 217 -7.40 -17.03 -14.41
C HIS A 217 -8.03 -16.45 -13.13
N LEU A 218 -9.23 -15.85 -13.22
CA LEU A 218 -9.97 -15.34 -12.07
C LEU A 218 -11.03 -16.36 -11.62
N LYS A 219 -11.15 -16.58 -10.30
CA LYS A 219 -12.11 -17.52 -9.71
C LYS A 219 -13.37 -16.78 -9.23
N ASN A 220 -14.54 -17.43 -9.32
CA ASN A 220 -15.85 -16.85 -8.95
C ASN A 220 -16.04 -15.40 -9.44
N HIS A 221 -15.63 -15.15 -10.68
CA HIS A 221 -15.61 -13.84 -11.30
C HIS A 221 -16.52 -13.86 -12.54
N PRO A 222 -17.85 -13.81 -12.36
CA PRO A 222 -18.83 -14.08 -13.42
C PRO A 222 -18.92 -12.99 -14.50
N ASN A 223 -18.45 -11.78 -14.22
CA ASN A 223 -18.48 -10.65 -15.16
C ASN A 223 -17.06 -10.30 -15.61
N GLU A 224 -16.91 -9.75 -16.82
CA GLU A 224 -15.58 -9.30 -17.31
C GLU A 224 -14.98 -8.16 -16.48
N VAL A 225 -15.84 -7.39 -15.78
CA VAL A 225 -15.49 -6.32 -14.85
C VAL A 225 -16.31 -6.49 -13.57
N GLN A 226 -15.64 -6.54 -12.43
CA GLN A 226 -16.23 -6.68 -11.12
C GLN A 226 -15.61 -5.73 -10.09
N TYR A 227 -14.29 -5.55 -10.14
CA TYR A 227 -13.51 -4.83 -9.14
C TYR A 227 -13.18 -3.39 -9.54
N PHE A 228 -12.68 -3.15 -10.76
CA PHE A 228 -12.14 -1.82 -11.12
C PHE A 228 -13.10 -1.04 -12.01
N TRP A 229 -13.52 0.14 -11.56
CA TRP A 229 -14.56 0.97 -12.19
C TRP A 229 -14.07 2.40 -12.44
N PRO A 230 -13.26 2.66 -13.49
CA PRO A 230 -12.74 4.00 -13.79
C PRO A 230 -13.81 5.05 -14.08
N GLY A 231 -15.02 4.64 -14.50
CA GLY A 231 -16.17 5.53 -14.69
C GLY A 231 -16.98 5.81 -13.43
N LEU A 232 -16.78 5.05 -12.35
CA LEU A 232 -17.43 5.27 -11.06
C LEU A 232 -16.67 6.37 -10.32
N HIS A 233 -17.27 7.54 -10.17
CA HIS A 233 -16.67 8.63 -9.40
C HIS A 233 -16.89 8.39 -7.91
N VAL A 234 -15.83 8.52 -7.12
CA VAL A 234 -15.85 8.35 -5.67
C VAL A 234 -15.41 9.66 -5.02
N GLY A 235 -16.04 10.02 -3.90
CA GLY A 235 -15.65 11.19 -3.13
C GLY A 235 -14.24 11.06 -2.58
N LEU A 236 -13.64 12.18 -2.16
CA LEU A 236 -12.34 12.16 -1.50
C LEU A 236 -12.48 11.47 -0.14
N ILE A 237 -11.67 10.44 0.07
CA ILE A 237 -11.52 9.73 1.34
C ILE A 237 -10.19 10.19 1.94
N LEU A 238 -10.17 10.54 3.23
CA LEU A 238 -8.94 10.89 3.93
C LEU A 238 -8.24 9.59 4.34
N ASP A 239 -6.95 9.49 4.02
CA ASP A 239 -6.11 8.32 4.24
C ASP A 239 -4.63 8.74 4.01
N ASP A 240 -3.67 7.84 4.18
CA ASP A 240 -2.21 8.04 4.14
C ASP A 240 -1.67 8.71 2.87
N HIS A 241 -2.45 8.71 1.79
CA HIS A 241 -2.06 9.42 0.57
C HIS A 241 -2.18 10.94 0.69
N VAL A 242 -2.99 11.47 1.62
CA VAL A 242 -3.29 12.90 1.72
C VAL A 242 -2.04 13.78 1.88
N PRO A 243 -1.07 13.47 2.77
CA PRO A 243 0.16 14.24 2.89
C PRO A 243 0.99 14.27 1.61
N PHE A 244 0.99 13.20 0.82
CA PHE A 244 1.69 13.09 -0.46
C PHE A 244 0.94 13.83 -1.58
N LEU A 245 -0.39 13.69 -1.64
CA LEU A 245 -1.26 14.37 -2.59
C LEU A 245 -1.11 15.90 -2.48
N ASN A 246 -1.08 16.41 -1.24
CA ASN A 246 -0.92 17.85 -0.96
C ASN A 246 0.43 18.41 -1.45
N GLN A 247 1.41 17.54 -1.68
CA GLN A 247 2.73 17.88 -2.24
C GLN A 247 2.83 17.57 -3.75
N GLY A 248 1.70 17.26 -4.41
CA GLY A 248 1.64 17.06 -5.86
C GLY A 248 1.90 15.63 -6.34
N VAL A 249 2.06 14.66 -5.44
CA VAL A 249 2.25 13.25 -5.81
C VAL A 249 1.00 12.70 -6.49
N ARG A 250 1.18 11.93 -7.57
CA ARG A 250 0.08 11.26 -8.28
C ARG A 250 -0.39 10.04 -7.48
N ILE A 251 -1.65 10.06 -7.04
CA ILE A 251 -2.24 9.00 -6.21
C ILE A 251 -3.18 8.10 -7.03
N LEU A 252 -3.01 6.79 -6.92
CA LEU A 252 -4.00 5.78 -7.26
C LEU A 252 -4.48 5.11 -5.96
N HIS A 253 -5.64 5.52 -5.48
CA HIS A 253 -6.19 5.05 -4.22
C HIS A 253 -7.08 3.82 -4.44
N LEU A 254 -6.57 2.65 -4.07
CA LEU A 254 -7.25 1.35 -4.17
C LEU A 254 -7.90 1.00 -2.83
N ILE A 255 -8.98 1.73 -2.53
CA ILE A 255 -9.88 1.48 -1.40
C ILE A 255 -11.26 1.07 -1.90
N SER A 256 -11.86 0.06 -1.28
CA SER A 256 -13.19 -0.40 -1.68
C SER A 256 -14.23 0.69 -1.43
N THR A 257 -15.20 0.89 -2.33
CA THR A 257 -16.35 1.78 -2.13
C THR A 257 -17.63 1.07 -2.58
N PRO A 258 -18.58 0.75 -1.68
CA PRO A 258 -18.54 1.04 -0.24
C PRO A 258 -17.42 0.31 0.51
N PHE A 259 -17.11 0.78 1.72
CA PHE A 259 -16.21 0.09 2.64
C PHE A 259 -16.74 -1.32 2.97
N PRO A 260 -15.88 -2.27 3.34
CA PRO A 260 -16.31 -3.58 3.83
C PRO A 260 -17.35 -3.42 4.95
N ALA A 261 -18.37 -4.28 4.96
CA ALA A 261 -19.43 -4.22 5.97
C ALA A 261 -18.93 -4.41 7.41
N VAL A 262 -17.71 -4.96 7.56
CA VAL A 262 -17.03 -5.20 8.83
C VAL A 262 -16.13 -4.05 9.28
N TRP A 263 -15.96 -3.01 8.45
CA TRP A 263 -15.06 -1.88 8.75
C TRP A 263 -15.33 -1.29 10.14
N HIS A 264 -14.27 -1.11 10.93
CA HIS A 264 -14.31 -0.62 12.32
C HIS A 264 -15.23 -1.42 13.26
N THR A 265 -15.43 -2.71 12.98
CA THR A 265 -16.10 -3.67 13.87
C THR A 265 -15.14 -4.79 14.27
N PHE A 266 -15.40 -5.44 15.40
CA PHE A 266 -14.67 -6.64 15.82
C PHE A 266 -14.86 -7.85 14.89
N ASP A 267 -15.77 -7.75 13.92
CA ASP A 267 -15.96 -8.75 12.88
C ASP A 267 -15.00 -8.55 11.70
N ASP A 268 -14.16 -7.50 11.69
CA ASP A 268 -13.05 -7.38 10.74
C ASP A 268 -11.89 -8.31 11.13
N ASN A 269 -12.13 -9.60 10.89
CA ASN A 269 -11.30 -10.72 11.29
C ASN A 269 -11.13 -11.70 10.11
N GLU A 270 -10.34 -12.75 10.33
CA GLU A 270 -10.02 -13.73 9.29
C GLU A 270 -11.23 -14.47 8.70
N GLU A 271 -12.27 -14.71 9.50
CA GLU A 271 -13.43 -15.50 9.10
C GLU A 271 -14.30 -14.77 8.07
N ASN A 272 -14.29 -13.43 8.10
CA ASN A 272 -15.04 -12.58 7.19
C ASN A 272 -14.28 -12.19 5.91
N LEU A 273 -13.05 -12.69 5.73
CA LEU A 273 -12.28 -12.46 4.51
C LEU A 273 -12.72 -13.37 3.36
N ASP A 274 -12.86 -12.79 2.17
CA ASP A 274 -13.11 -13.53 0.93
C ASP A 274 -11.81 -13.91 0.23
N ARG A 275 -11.36 -15.15 0.49
CA ARG A 275 -10.14 -15.72 -0.10
C ARG A 275 -10.11 -15.64 -1.63
N THR A 276 -11.26 -15.73 -2.29
CA THR A 276 -11.34 -15.68 -3.74
C THR A 276 -11.02 -14.29 -4.27
N SER A 277 -11.67 -13.25 -3.74
CA SER A 277 -11.44 -11.85 -4.13
C SER A 277 -9.99 -11.46 -3.86
N ILE A 278 -9.43 -11.82 -2.71
CA ILE A 278 -8.01 -11.53 -2.38
C ILE A 278 -7.07 -12.19 -3.39
N ASN A 279 -7.29 -13.46 -3.73
CA ASN A 279 -6.45 -14.15 -4.72
C ASN A 279 -6.58 -13.57 -6.13
N ASN A 280 -7.77 -13.11 -6.52
CA ASN A 280 -7.96 -12.45 -7.81
C ASN A 280 -7.24 -11.10 -7.85
N LEU A 281 -7.36 -10.29 -6.79
CA LEU A 281 -6.70 -9.00 -6.69
C LEU A 281 -5.17 -9.12 -6.65
N ASN A 282 -4.62 -10.14 -5.98
CA ASN A 282 -3.19 -10.44 -6.02
C ASN A 282 -2.70 -10.64 -7.46
N LYS A 283 -3.39 -11.44 -8.27
CA LYS A 283 -3.01 -11.67 -9.68
C LYS A 283 -3.05 -10.38 -10.50
N ILE A 284 -4.10 -9.58 -10.31
CA ILE A 284 -4.27 -8.31 -11.04
C ILE A 284 -3.15 -7.34 -10.66
N LEU A 285 -2.87 -7.17 -9.37
CA LEU A 285 -1.82 -6.29 -8.88
C LEU A 285 -0.42 -6.73 -9.32
N GLN A 286 -0.14 -8.04 -9.25
CA GLN A 286 1.12 -8.61 -9.74
C GLN A 286 1.34 -8.27 -11.22
N VAL A 287 0.33 -8.50 -12.07
CA VAL A 287 0.42 -8.15 -13.49
C VAL A 287 0.56 -6.64 -13.69
N PHE A 288 -0.14 -5.83 -12.90
CA PHE A 288 -0.03 -4.36 -12.97
C PHE A 288 1.39 -3.87 -12.70
N VAL A 289 2.02 -4.36 -11.63
CA VAL A 289 3.39 -3.97 -11.27
C VAL A 289 4.38 -4.38 -12.34
N LEU A 290 4.32 -5.63 -12.83
CA LEU A 290 5.20 -6.07 -13.93
C LEU A 290 5.00 -5.23 -15.19
N GLU A 291 3.75 -4.94 -15.57
CA GLU A 291 3.48 -4.08 -16.73
C GLU A 291 3.94 -2.63 -16.52
N TYR A 292 3.92 -2.12 -15.30
CA TYR A 292 4.40 -0.77 -14.97
C TYR A 292 5.92 -0.69 -15.09
N LEU A 293 6.63 -1.64 -14.45
CA LEU A 293 8.09 -1.65 -14.36
C LEU A 293 8.76 -2.03 -15.70
N ASN A 294 8.10 -2.81 -16.55
CA ASN A 294 8.60 -3.16 -17.89
C ASN A 294 8.37 -2.08 -18.96
N LYS A 295 7.78 -0.92 -18.63
CA LYS A 295 7.68 0.18 -19.58
C LYS A 295 9.07 0.74 -19.86
N LYS A 296 9.55 0.55 -21.10
CA LYS A 296 10.67 1.36 -21.61
C LYS A 296 10.31 2.83 -21.39
N SER A 297 11.17 3.59 -20.72
CA SER A 297 11.03 5.04 -20.58
C SER A 297 10.67 5.63 -21.95
N PRO A 298 9.62 6.46 -22.07
CA PRO A 298 9.48 7.26 -23.27
C PRO A 298 10.77 8.05 -23.43
N SER A 299 11.44 7.89 -24.57
CA SER A 299 12.60 8.71 -24.91
C SER A 299 12.22 10.18 -24.73
N PRO A 300 12.95 10.97 -23.94
CA PRO A 300 12.82 12.41 -24.01
C PRO A 300 13.43 12.81 -25.35
N ILE A 301 12.60 13.00 -26.37
CA ILE A 301 12.78 13.84 -27.58
C ILE A 301 11.71 13.39 -28.60
N ALA A 302 10.65 14.20 -28.73
CA ALA A 302 10.05 14.65 -29.99
C ALA A 302 8.78 15.47 -29.71
N GLU A 303 8.90 16.55 -28.95
CA GLU A 303 8.07 17.74 -29.20
C GLU A 303 9.01 18.78 -29.80
N GLY A 304 8.94 18.93 -31.12
CA GLY A 304 9.86 19.77 -31.88
C GLY A 304 9.85 19.48 -33.38
N SER A 305 8.69 19.58 -34.02
CA SER A 305 8.54 20.00 -35.44
C SER A 305 7.08 20.34 -35.71
#